data_AF-A0A3A5MA66-F1
#
_entry.id   AF-A0A3A5MA66-F1
#
_cell.length_a   1.000
_cell.length_b   1.000
_cell.length_c   1.000
_cell.angle_alpha   90.00
_cell.angle_beta   90.00
_cell.angle_gamma   90.00
#
_symmetry.space_group_name_H-M   'P 1'
#
loop_
_entity.id
_entity.type
_entity.pdbx_description
1 polymer ?
#
loop_
_entity_poly.entity_id
_entity_poly.type
_entity_poly.pdbx_seq_one_letter_code
_entity_poly.pdbx_strand_id
1 'polypeptide(L)'
;MSLTPRRAPGARRGARGFWGTRKKPRRLLALLVVAAFVALGSAAALTAGSAALERSAAIPAVTPSSEIDAGDFDPGLIISDYNFYNAEAMTSDEVQAFLENRSCHPRDDSPCLWEYRESTVSQPAAGAGHCESYLGKPHERASTIISRVAEACGISPRVLLVLLQKEQSLLTAPNESGYLRATGYGCPDTADCNADYFGFFNQVYNAAWQFRQYTQEPDRAFQIGRIDVGYHPDADCGSSRVQIENQATANLYNYTPYQPSPETIEGADTDCSAYGNLNFWSFYSQWFGETDTERYPDFFEPCLNLVGGQPCRPGTLFG
;
A
#
# COMPACT_ATOMS: atom_id res chain seq x y z
N MET A 1 77.17 3.39 21.75
CA MET A 1 76.88 4.54 22.64
C MET A 1 75.63 4.19 23.45
N SER A 2 75.84 4.03 24.75
CA SER A 2 74.90 3.94 25.89
C SER A 2 73.51 3.32 25.61
N LEU A 3 73.22 2.03 25.86
CA LEU A 3 73.33 1.25 27.12
C LEU A 3 72.65 1.99 28.30
N THR A 4 71.37 1.70 28.59
CA THR A 4 70.84 0.68 29.55
C THR A 4 70.36 1.37 30.87
N PRO A 5 69.80 0.66 31.88
CA PRO A 5 68.52 -0.06 31.89
C PRO A 5 67.79 -0.03 33.28
N ARG A 6 66.79 -0.93 33.45
CA ARG A 6 66.36 -1.62 34.72
C ARG A 6 65.59 -0.75 35.74
N ARG A 7 64.59 -1.26 36.47
CA ARG A 7 64.52 -2.52 37.24
C ARG A 7 63.07 -2.75 37.74
N ALA A 8 62.58 -3.99 37.65
CA ALA A 8 61.56 -4.57 38.56
C ALA A 8 62.21 -4.79 39.97
N PRO A 9 61.55 -5.19 41.09
CA PRO A 9 60.48 -6.20 41.20
C PRO A 9 59.49 -6.00 42.39
N GLY A 10 58.60 -6.97 42.66
CA GLY A 10 58.06 -7.15 44.02
C GLY A 10 56.66 -7.77 44.15
N ALA A 11 56.60 -9.09 44.24
CA ALA A 11 55.44 -9.84 44.71
C ALA A 11 55.19 -9.64 46.21
N ARG A 12 53.93 -9.78 46.67
CA ARG A 12 53.58 -10.44 47.95
C ARG A 12 52.08 -10.77 48.08
N ARG A 13 51.84 -11.98 48.59
CA ARG A 13 50.57 -12.61 48.99
C ARG A 13 50.12 -12.16 50.40
N GLY A 14 48.83 -12.33 50.70
CA GLY A 14 48.27 -12.45 52.07
C GLY A 14 46.95 -11.67 52.22
N ALA A 15 45.75 -12.27 52.16
CA ALA A 15 45.08 -13.19 53.08
C ALA A 15 44.47 -12.54 54.36
N ARG A 16 43.13 -12.50 54.37
CA ARG A 16 42.15 -12.72 55.48
C ARG A 16 41.92 -11.66 56.59
N GLY A 17 40.61 -11.44 56.82
CA GLY A 17 39.96 -10.87 58.01
C GLY A 17 38.67 -10.14 57.59
N PHE A 18 37.52 -10.80 57.40
CA PHE A 18 36.52 -11.32 58.36
C PHE A 18 36.15 -10.35 59.50
N TRP A 19 35.05 -9.63 59.34
CA TRP A 19 34.08 -9.32 60.39
C TRP A 19 32.66 -9.28 59.79
N GLY A 20 31.73 -10.00 60.43
CA GLY A 20 30.29 -9.96 60.14
C GLY A 20 29.69 -8.59 60.47
N THR A 21 28.44 -8.28 60.15
CA THR A 21 27.24 -9.10 60.31
C THR A 21 26.09 -8.68 59.39
N ARG A 22 25.36 -9.69 58.92
CA ARG A 22 24.06 -9.64 58.23
C ARG A 22 22.93 -9.10 59.12
N LYS A 23 21.93 -8.46 58.51
CA LYS A 23 20.46 -8.72 58.60
C LYS A 23 19.75 -7.65 57.77
N LYS A 24 19.22 -7.94 56.57
CA LYS A 24 18.05 -8.73 56.12
C LYS A 24 16.76 -7.88 55.97
N PRO A 25 15.98 -8.12 54.89
CA PRO A 25 14.80 -7.36 54.47
C PRO A 25 13.51 -7.94 55.07
N ARG A 26 12.44 -7.15 55.07
CA ARG A 26 11.03 -7.57 55.29
C ARG A 26 10.13 -6.57 54.57
N ARG A 27 9.01 -6.93 53.93
CA ARG A 27 8.41 -8.18 53.41
C ARG A 27 7.13 -7.69 52.71
N LEU A 28 6.78 -8.30 51.57
CA LEU A 28 5.49 -8.16 50.91
C LEU A 28 4.31 -8.45 51.86
N LEU A 29 3.16 -7.83 51.59
CA LEU A 29 1.88 -8.53 51.54
C LEU A 29 0.93 -7.87 50.52
N ALA A 30 0.30 -8.71 49.72
CA ALA A 30 -0.65 -8.40 48.66
C ALA A 30 -2.04 -8.00 49.19
N LEU A 31 -2.84 -7.36 48.35
CA LEU A 31 -4.32 -7.44 48.36
C LEU A 31 -4.88 -6.99 46.99
N LEU A 32 -5.45 -7.95 46.25
CA LEU A 32 -6.44 -7.70 45.21
C LEU A 32 -7.79 -7.45 45.89
N VAL A 33 -8.41 -6.29 45.64
CA VAL A 33 -9.84 -6.06 45.86
C VAL A 33 -10.38 -5.28 44.67
N VAL A 34 -11.23 -5.93 43.90
CA VAL A 34 -12.17 -5.31 42.96
C VAL A 34 -13.31 -4.73 43.79
N ALA A 35 -13.60 -3.43 43.67
CA ALA A 35 -14.89 -2.86 44.04
C ALA A 35 -15.13 -1.55 43.29
N ALA A 36 -16.27 -1.51 42.60
CA ALA A 36 -16.78 -0.41 41.81
C ALA A 36 -17.06 0.85 42.65
N PHE A 37 -16.89 2.02 42.03
CA PHE A 37 -17.64 3.21 42.42
C PHE A 37 -18.57 3.62 41.28
N VAL A 38 -19.85 3.58 41.64
CA VAL A 38 -21.03 3.96 40.90
C VAL A 38 -21.14 5.49 40.81
N ALA A 39 -21.50 5.95 39.61
CA ALA A 39 -22.22 7.17 39.22
C ALA A 39 -22.46 8.29 40.26
N LEU A 40 -21.96 9.49 39.92
CA LEU A 40 -22.76 10.70 39.71
C LEU A 40 -22.25 11.30 38.38
N GLY A 41 -23.02 11.56 37.34
CA GLY A 41 -24.37 12.13 37.34
C GLY A 41 -24.32 13.57 36.82
N SER A 42 -23.77 13.78 35.62
CA SER A 42 -23.92 15.03 34.86
C SER A 42 -24.51 14.67 33.50
N ALA A 43 -25.76 15.04 33.31
CA ALA A 43 -26.50 14.85 32.07
C ALA A 43 -25.78 15.56 30.90
N ALA A 44 -25.00 14.81 30.12
CA ALA A 44 -24.69 15.17 28.76
C ALA A 44 -25.79 14.55 27.88
N ALA A 45 -26.52 15.40 27.17
CA ALA A 45 -27.57 14.99 26.26
C ALA A 45 -27.06 13.89 25.33
N LEU A 46 -27.77 12.75 25.31
CA LEU A 46 -27.67 11.76 24.25
C LEU A 46 -28.21 12.41 22.98
N THR A 47 -27.35 13.16 22.28
CA THR A 47 -27.48 13.21 20.83
C THR A 47 -27.01 11.86 20.35
N ALA A 48 -27.97 10.98 20.04
CA ALA A 48 -27.74 9.88 19.12
C ALA A 48 -27.30 10.52 17.80
N GLY A 49 -26.00 10.82 17.70
CA GLY A 49 -25.36 11.06 16.42
C GLY A 49 -25.47 9.74 15.69
N SER A 50 -26.33 9.70 14.68
CA SER A 50 -26.30 8.65 13.68
C SER A 50 -24.87 8.59 13.16
N ALA A 51 -24.09 7.61 13.62
CA ALA A 51 -22.89 7.22 12.91
C ALA A 51 -23.40 6.75 11.56
N ALA A 52 -23.30 7.61 10.56
CA ALA A 52 -23.38 7.16 9.19
C ALA A 52 -22.23 6.18 9.06
N LEU A 53 -22.55 4.88 9.10
CA LEU A 53 -21.72 3.87 8.46
C LEU A 53 -21.53 4.40 7.04
N GLU A 54 -20.37 4.98 6.76
CA GLU A 54 -19.97 5.23 5.39
C GLU A 54 -19.82 3.84 4.78
N ARG A 55 -20.93 3.36 4.21
CA ARG A 55 -20.94 2.23 3.30
C ARG A 55 -19.87 2.58 2.28
N SER A 56 -18.75 1.86 2.31
CA SER A 56 -17.76 1.87 1.23
C SER A 56 -18.57 1.85 -0.06
N ALA A 57 -18.57 2.97 -0.79
CA ALA A 57 -19.42 3.09 -1.96
C ALA A 57 -18.98 1.97 -2.88
N ALA A 58 -19.91 1.08 -3.24
CA ALA A 58 -19.61 0.02 -4.20
C ALA A 58 -18.96 0.68 -5.42
N ILE A 59 -17.71 0.28 -5.74
CA ILE A 59 -17.00 0.84 -6.89
C ILE A 59 -17.84 0.46 -8.10
N PRO A 60 -18.47 1.42 -8.81
CA PRO A 60 -19.39 1.10 -9.89
C PRO A 60 -18.64 0.45 -11.05
N ALA A 61 -19.33 -0.40 -11.82
CA ALA A 61 -18.80 -0.95 -13.05
C ALA A 61 -18.34 0.17 -13.99
N VAL A 62 -17.13 0.06 -14.53
CA VAL A 62 -16.68 0.90 -15.63
C VAL A 62 -17.23 0.28 -16.92
N THR A 63 -17.85 1.07 -17.78
CA THR A 63 -18.19 0.61 -19.13
C THR A 63 -16.89 0.50 -19.93
N PRO A 64 -16.47 -0.70 -20.38
CA PRO A 64 -15.30 -0.84 -21.22
C PRO A 64 -15.51 -0.07 -22.53
N SER A 65 -14.42 0.47 -23.10
CA SER A 65 -14.50 0.94 -24.49
C SER A 65 -14.84 -0.24 -25.41
N SER A 66 -15.34 0.03 -26.63
CA SER A 66 -15.66 -1.01 -27.61
C SER A 66 -14.49 -1.90 -28.03
N GLU A 67 -13.28 -1.63 -27.52
CA GLU A 67 -12.04 -2.35 -27.80
C GLU A 67 -11.61 -3.30 -26.68
N ILE A 68 -12.30 -3.31 -25.53
CA ILE A 68 -11.94 -4.17 -24.38
C ILE A 68 -13.12 -5.08 -24.04
N ASP A 69 -12.91 -6.39 -24.13
CA ASP A 69 -13.87 -7.40 -23.70
C ASP A 69 -13.59 -7.80 -22.25
N ALA A 70 -14.56 -7.63 -21.34
CA ALA A 70 -14.41 -8.07 -19.95
C ALA A 70 -14.09 -9.58 -19.85
N GLY A 71 -14.45 -10.38 -20.85
CA GLY A 71 -14.09 -11.79 -20.95
C GLY A 71 -12.58 -12.07 -21.04
N ASP A 72 -11.76 -11.07 -21.39
CA ASP A 72 -10.30 -11.18 -21.41
C ASP A 72 -9.67 -10.97 -20.02
N PHE A 73 -10.46 -10.67 -19.00
CA PHE A 73 -9.96 -10.56 -17.63
C PHE A 73 -9.50 -11.92 -17.11
N ASP A 74 -8.20 -12.04 -16.85
CA ASP A 74 -7.61 -13.19 -16.15
C ASP A 74 -7.45 -12.90 -14.65
N PRO A 75 -8.18 -13.59 -13.75
CA PRO A 75 -7.98 -13.43 -12.31
C PRO A 75 -6.60 -13.90 -11.83
N GLY A 76 -5.92 -14.79 -12.56
CA GLY A 76 -4.60 -15.32 -12.21
C GLY A 76 -3.44 -14.37 -12.55
N LEU A 77 -3.64 -13.49 -13.54
CA LEU A 77 -2.66 -12.55 -14.06
C LEU A 77 -3.32 -11.21 -14.39
N ILE A 78 -3.65 -10.42 -13.36
CA ILE A 78 -4.31 -9.13 -13.54
C ILE A 78 -3.37 -8.12 -14.23
N ILE A 79 -2.08 -8.16 -13.89
CA ILE A 79 -1.02 -7.31 -14.46
C ILE A 79 0.33 -8.00 -14.27
N SER A 80 1.25 -7.85 -15.23
CA SER A 80 2.63 -8.37 -15.13
C SER A 80 3.42 -7.65 -14.05
N ASP A 81 4.44 -8.33 -13.50
CA ASP A 81 5.37 -7.71 -12.55
C ASP A 81 6.11 -6.54 -13.23
N TYR A 82 6.50 -6.68 -14.51
CA TYR A 82 7.13 -5.61 -15.27
C TYR A 82 6.25 -4.35 -15.31
N ASN A 83 4.99 -4.47 -15.73
CA ASN A 83 4.07 -3.34 -15.80
C ASN A 83 3.79 -2.71 -14.42
N PHE A 84 3.75 -3.54 -13.37
CA PHE A 84 3.44 -3.08 -12.02
C PHE A 84 4.59 -2.34 -11.34
N TYR A 85 5.83 -2.85 -11.47
CA TYR A 85 6.99 -2.33 -10.75
C TYR A 85 7.84 -1.35 -11.57
N ASN A 86 7.53 -1.13 -12.86
CA ASN A 86 8.28 -0.20 -13.71
C ASN A 86 8.03 1.27 -13.33
N ALA A 87 8.80 1.77 -12.36
CA ALA A 87 8.77 3.17 -11.93
C ALA A 87 9.12 4.17 -13.04
N GLU A 88 9.79 3.72 -14.10
CA GLU A 88 10.17 4.53 -15.26
C GLU A 88 9.09 4.55 -16.36
N ALA A 89 7.93 3.93 -16.14
CA ALA A 89 6.89 3.80 -17.16
C ALA A 89 6.29 5.15 -17.62
N MET A 90 6.41 6.19 -16.80
CA MET A 90 6.07 7.58 -17.13
C MET A 90 6.93 8.56 -16.32
N THR A 91 7.43 9.60 -16.97
CA THR A 91 8.05 10.77 -16.34
C THR A 91 7.00 11.70 -15.73
N SER A 92 7.41 12.65 -14.87
CA SER A 92 6.48 13.66 -14.32
C SER A 92 5.74 14.45 -15.42
N ASP A 93 6.39 14.75 -16.54
CA ASP A 93 5.79 15.53 -17.62
C ASP A 93 4.79 14.68 -18.42
N GLU A 94 5.08 13.39 -18.63
CA GLU A 94 4.12 12.46 -19.26
C GLU A 94 2.91 12.22 -18.36
N VAL A 95 3.09 12.13 -17.03
CA VAL A 95 1.98 12.06 -16.09
C VAL A 95 1.15 13.35 -16.17
N GLN A 96 1.78 14.52 -16.22
CA GLN A 96 1.07 15.79 -16.36
C GLN A 96 0.25 15.83 -17.65
N ALA A 97 0.86 15.52 -18.79
CA ALA A 97 0.18 15.51 -20.09
C ALA A 97 -0.98 14.51 -20.13
N PHE A 98 -0.79 13.34 -19.51
CA PHE A 98 -1.84 12.33 -19.38
C PHE A 98 -3.04 12.88 -18.60
N LEU A 99 -2.81 13.56 -17.47
CA LEU A 99 -3.87 14.14 -16.65
C LEU A 99 -4.59 15.30 -17.34
N GLU A 100 -3.85 16.13 -18.08
CA GLU A 100 -4.41 17.25 -18.86
C GLU A 100 -5.28 16.77 -20.03
N ASN A 101 -5.01 15.56 -20.56
CA ASN A 101 -5.80 14.95 -21.62
C ASN A 101 -7.06 14.22 -21.12
N ARG A 102 -7.40 14.33 -19.83
CA ARG A 102 -8.63 13.74 -19.27
C ARG A 102 -9.75 14.76 -19.21
N SER A 103 -10.96 14.32 -19.56
CA SER A 103 -12.16 15.09 -19.24
C SER A 103 -12.38 15.06 -17.74
N CYS A 104 -12.21 16.21 -17.10
CA CYS A 104 -12.34 16.37 -15.67
C CYS A 104 -13.52 17.31 -15.34
N HIS A 105 -14.43 16.81 -14.50
CA HIS A 105 -15.62 17.51 -14.03
C HIS A 105 -15.67 17.40 -12.50
N PRO A 106 -15.00 18.31 -11.77
CA PRO A 106 -15.02 18.33 -10.32
C PRO A 106 -16.46 18.36 -9.77
N ARG A 107 -16.68 17.64 -8.65
CA ARG A 107 -18.00 17.57 -8.00
C ARG A 107 -18.24 18.72 -7.02
N ASP A 108 -17.21 19.52 -6.75
CA ASP A 108 -17.20 20.72 -5.92
C ASP A 108 -16.14 21.71 -6.44
N ASP A 109 -15.72 22.67 -5.62
CA ASP A 109 -14.71 23.68 -5.98
C ASP A 109 -13.27 23.14 -6.03
N SER A 110 -13.07 21.84 -5.84
CA SER A 110 -11.75 21.22 -5.91
C SER A 110 -11.18 21.29 -7.33
N PRO A 111 -9.86 21.47 -7.48
CA PRO A 111 -9.24 21.53 -8.79
C PRO A 111 -9.23 20.16 -9.47
N CYS A 112 -9.09 20.15 -10.78
CA CYS A 112 -8.70 18.95 -11.50
C CYS A 112 -7.30 18.48 -11.10
N LEU A 113 -7.02 17.18 -11.20
CA LEU A 113 -5.77 16.62 -10.69
C LEU A 113 -4.51 17.24 -11.36
N TRP A 114 -4.60 17.64 -12.63
CA TRP A 114 -3.51 18.34 -13.33
C TRP A 114 -3.25 19.76 -12.80
N GLU A 115 -4.25 20.43 -12.21
CA GLU A 115 -4.15 21.72 -11.53
C GLU A 115 -3.75 21.60 -10.07
N TYR A 116 -4.03 20.46 -9.43
CA TYR A 116 -3.81 20.25 -8.00
C TYR A 116 -2.34 20.48 -7.60
N ARG A 117 -2.15 21.17 -6.48
CA ARG A 117 -0.85 21.43 -5.85
C ARG A 117 -0.95 21.21 -4.35
N GLU A 118 0.10 20.65 -3.76
CA GLU A 118 0.26 20.64 -2.30
C GLU A 118 1.73 20.75 -1.90
N SER A 119 1.99 21.12 -0.64
CA SER A 119 3.35 21.04 -0.10
C SER A 119 3.54 19.68 0.56
N THR A 120 4.55 18.94 0.14
CA THR A 120 4.86 17.61 0.66
C THR A 120 5.87 17.67 1.78
N VAL A 121 5.92 16.60 2.57
CA VAL A 121 6.90 16.43 3.66
C VAL A 121 7.94 15.39 3.27
N SER A 122 9.15 15.53 3.80
CA SER A 122 10.19 14.54 3.58
C SER A 122 9.86 13.24 4.31
N GLN A 123 10.08 12.11 3.65
CA GLN A 123 10.02 10.77 4.23
C GLN A 123 11.43 10.15 4.22
N PRO A 124 11.90 9.57 5.34
CA PRO A 124 13.14 8.81 5.32
C PRO A 124 12.96 7.52 4.51
N ALA A 125 14.08 6.90 4.10
CA ALA A 125 14.03 5.57 3.51
C ALA A 125 13.40 4.57 4.49
N ALA A 126 12.45 3.78 4.01
CA ALA A 126 11.66 2.83 4.80
C ALA A 126 12.36 1.48 5.01
N GLY A 127 13.61 1.34 4.55
CA GLY A 127 14.39 0.12 4.65
C GLY A 127 14.48 -0.63 3.31
N ALA A 128 15.25 -1.72 3.31
CA ALA A 128 15.53 -2.47 2.09
C ALA A 128 14.24 -3.01 1.44
N GLY A 129 14.15 -2.86 0.11
CA GLY A 129 13.02 -3.35 -0.68
C GLY A 129 11.73 -2.54 -0.52
N HIS A 130 11.72 -1.48 0.30
CA HIS A 130 10.61 -0.54 0.45
C HIS A 130 10.95 0.80 -0.22
N CYS A 131 10.16 1.84 0.07
CA CYS A 131 10.41 3.17 -0.47
C CYS A 131 11.73 3.75 0.02
N GLU A 132 12.53 4.25 -0.92
CA GLU A 132 13.67 5.12 -0.68
C GLU A 132 13.22 6.48 -0.14
N SER A 133 14.18 7.31 0.29
CA SER A 133 13.86 8.61 0.87
C SER A 133 13.16 9.53 -0.13
N TYR A 134 12.08 10.17 0.32
CA TYR A 134 11.38 11.21 -0.42
C TYR A 134 11.75 12.59 0.17
N LEU A 135 12.22 13.52 -0.65
CA LEU A 135 12.50 14.89 -0.20
C LEU A 135 11.29 15.80 -0.45
N GLY A 136 10.64 16.28 0.61
CA GLY A 136 9.47 17.15 0.49
C GLY A 136 9.81 18.49 -0.17
N LYS A 137 8.86 19.05 -0.92
CA LYS A 137 8.96 20.38 -1.54
C LYS A 137 7.63 21.14 -1.41
N PRO A 138 7.68 22.48 -1.38
CA PRO A 138 6.47 23.28 -1.42
C PRO A 138 5.81 23.25 -2.81
N HIS A 139 4.48 23.29 -2.82
CA HIS A 139 3.65 23.46 -4.04
C HIS A 139 3.96 22.48 -5.19
N GLU A 140 4.20 21.21 -4.87
CA GLU A 140 4.38 20.17 -5.88
C GLU A 140 3.09 19.90 -6.63
N ARG A 141 3.23 19.62 -7.94
CA ARG A 141 2.13 19.15 -8.79
C ARG A 141 1.75 17.73 -8.42
N ALA A 142 0.49 17.37 -8.56
CA ALA A 142 0.07 15.97 -8.41
C ALA A 142 0.90 15.02 -9.30
N SER A 143 1.20 15.43 -10.54
CA SER A 143 2.05 14.67 -11.46
C SER A 143 3.47 14.44 -10.94
N THR A 144 4.05 15.47 -10.29
CA THR A 144 5.37 15.39 -9.66
C THR A 144 5.33 14.51 -8.41
N ILE A 145 4.25 14.58 -7.63
CA ILE A 145 4.05 13.71 -6.48
C ILE A 145 3.95 12.25 -6.91
N ILE A 146 3.09 11.93 -7.88
CA ILE A 146 2.90 10.57 -8.41
C ILE A 146 4.23 9.99 -8.92
N SER A 147 4.93 10.72 -9.78
CA SER A 147 6.19 10.24 -10.37
C SER A 147 7.32 10.07 -9.35
N ARG A 148 7.46 10.99 -8.39
CA ARG A 148 8.50 10.89 -7.36
C ARG A 148 8.20 9.82 -6.31
N VAL A 149 6.92 9.58 -5.99
CA VAL A 149 6.52 8.44 -5.14
C VAL A 149 6.74 7.12 -5.88
N ALA A 150 6.37 7.05 -7.15
CA ALA A 150 6.64 5.90 -8.01
C ALA A 150 8.12 5.54 -8.03
N GLU A 151 8.99 6.53 -8.25
CA GLU A 151 10.45 6.37 -8.21
C GLU A 151 10.94 5.92 -6.84
N ALA A 152 10.53 6.62 -5.78
CA ALA A 152 10.96 6.28 -4.42
C ALA A 152 10.57 4.85 -4.03
N CYS A 153 9.37 4.41 -4.39
CA CYS A 153 8.84 3.11 -3.99
C CYS A 153 9.10 1.99 -4.99
N GLY A 154 9.55 2.26 -6.22
CA GLY A 154 9.66 1.23 -7.25
C GLY A 154 8.30 0.67 -7.67
N ILE A 155 7.32 1.55 -7.88
CA ILE A 155 5.95 1.23 -8.34
C ILE A 155 5.66 2.06 -9.58
N SER A 156 4.98 1.48 -10.57
CA SER A 156 4.67 2.17 -11.82
C SER A 156 3.74 3.38 -11.62
N PRO A 157 4.06 4.56 -12.18
CA PRO A 157 3.15 5.70 -12.20
C PRO A 157 1.78 5.37 -12.82
N ARG A 158 1.75 4.45 -13.79
CA ARG A 158 0.53 3.98 -14.46
C ARG A 158 -0.40 3.25 -13.47
N VAL A 159 0.18 2.41 -12.61
CA VAL A 159 -0.57 1.72 -11.54
C VAL A 159 -1.14 2.73 -10.55
N LEU A 160 -0.36 3.72 -10.13
CA LEU A 160 -0.84 4.76 -9.20
C LEU A 160 -1.97 5.59 -9.81
N LEU A 161 -1.90 5.92 -11.10
CA LEU A 161 -2.97 6.64 -11.80
C LEU A 161 -4.27 5.83 -11.87
N VAL A 162 -4.18 4.53 -12.17
CA VAL A 162 -5.35 3.63 -12.18
C VAL A 162 -5.94 3.52 -10.78
N LEU A 163 -5.10 3.40 -9.75
CA LEU A 163 -5.55 3.31 -8.36
C LEU A 163 -6.33 4.57 -7.95
N LEU A 164 -5.79 5.76 -8.22
CA LEU A 164 -6.45 7.04 -7.93
C LEU A 164 -7.84 7.17 -8.60
N GLN A 165 -7.98 6.64 -9.81
CA GLN A 165 -9.27 6.63 -10.50
C GLN A 165 -10.23 5.60 -9.91
N LYS A 166 -9.77 4.37 -9.70
CA LYS A 166 -10.59 3.29 -9.17
C LYS A 166 -11.16 3.63 -7.80
N GLU A 167 -10.34 4.23 -6.93
CA GLU A 167 -10.70 4.44 -5.53
C GLU A 167 -11.54 5.71 -5.32
N GLN A 168 -11.21 6.81 -6.01
CA GLN A 168 -11.84 8.11 -5.75
C GLN A 168 -12.30 8.86 -7.00
N SER A 169 -12.13 8.27 -8.19
CA SER A 169 -12.40 8.92 -9.47
C SER A 169 -11.69 10.27 -9.65
N LEU A 170 -10.52 10.43 -9.03
CA LEU A 170 -9.84 11.74 -8.96
C LEU A 170 -9.39 12.29 -10.32
N LEU A 171 -9.20 11.43 -11.33
CA LEU A 171 -8.77 11.88 -12.65
C LEU A 171 -9.95 12.46 -13.45
N THR A 172 -11.20 12.14 -13.10
CA THR A 172 -12.39 12.54 -13.88
C THR A 172 -13.43 13.32 -13.09
N ALA A 173 -13.59 13.07 -11.79
CA ALA A 173 -14.63 13.69 -10.95
C ALA A 173 -14.13 13.98 -9.52
N PRO A 174 -13.05 14.76 -9.36
CA PRO A 174 -12.45 15.01 -8.05
C PRO A 174 -13.39 15.80 -7.13
N ASN A 175 -13.16 15.65 -5.83
CA ASN A 175 -13.80 16.42 -4.75
C ASN A 175 -12.87 16.47 -3.53
N GLU A 176 -13.23 17.27 -2.53
CA GLU A 176 -12.38 17.51 -1.36
C GLU A 176 -12.10 16.19 -0.60
N SER A 177 -13.14 15.41 -0.32
CA SER A 177 -13.02 14.11 0.36
C SER A 177 -12.12 13.13 -0.40
N GLY A 178 -12.24 13.11 -1.74
CA GLY A 178 -11.40 12.30 -2.61
C GLY A 178 -9.93 12.65 -2.47
N TYR A 179 -9.56 13.93 -2.39
CA TYR A 179 -8.16 14.32 -2.16
C TYR A 179 -7.64 13.90 -0.78
N LEU A 180 -8.49 13.90 0.24
CA LEU A 180 -8.11 13.43 1.57
C LEU A 180 -7.91 11.90 1.61
N ARG A 181 -8.63 11.15 0.76
CA ARG A 181 -8.69 9.67 0.77
C ARG A 181 -8.32 9.06 -0.58
N ALA A 182 -7.39 9.69 -1.29
CA ALA A 182 -7.12 9.49 -2.71
C ALA A 182 -6.99 8.04 -3.19
N THR A 183 -6.52 7.15 -2.32
CA THR A 183 -6.37 5.72 -2.61
C THR A 183 -7.15 4.82 -1.64
N GLY A 184 -7.90 5.39 -0.70
CA GLY A 184 -8.58 4.63 0.36
C GLY A 184 -7.63 4.05 1.43
N TYR A 185 -6.37 4.48 1.47
CA TYR A 185 -5.43 3.97 2.46
C TYR A 185 -5.82 4.39 3.88
N GLY A 186 -5.88 3.43 4.80
CA GLY A 186 -6.29 3.67 6.18
C GLY A 186 -7.79 3.84 6.38
N CYS A 187 -8.62 3.44 5.41
CA CYS A 187 -10.07 3.46 5.45
C CYS A 187 -10.66 2.03 5.46
N PRO A 188 -10.72 1.35 6.62
CA PRO A 188 -11.33 0.03 6.70
C PRO A 188 -12.86 0.10 6.54
N ASP A 189 -13.48 -0.88 5.89
CA ASP A 189 -14.95 -0.91 5.70
C ASP A 189 -15.75 -1.00 7.02
N THR A 190 -15.10 -1.34 8.13
CA THR A 190 -15.73 -1.58 9.45
C THR A 190 -15.46 -0.49 10.49
N ALA A 191 -14.68 0.54 10.16
CA ALA A 191 -14.36 1.63 11.08
C ALA A 191 -14.09 2.94 10.33
N ASP A 192 -14.01 4.04 11.09
CA ASP A 192 -13.66 5.34 10.51
C ASP A 192 -12.25 5.31 9.90
N CYS A 193 -12.06 6.07 8.82
CA CYS A 193 -10.73 6.27 8.26
C CYS A 193 -9.79 6.93 9.28
N ASN A 194 -8.55 6.46 9.34
CA ASN A 194 -7.53 7.10 10.17
C ASN A 194 -7.08 8.42 9.51
N ALA A 195 -7.44 9.54 10.15
CA ALA A 195 -7.15 10.90 9.69
C ALA A 195 -5.64 11.21 9.60
N ASP A 196 -4.77 10.46 10.27
CA ASP A 196 -3.31 10.61 10.17
C ASP A 196 -2.81 10.38 8.74
N TYR A 197 -3.56 9.65 7.92
CA TYR A 197 -3.23 9.36 6.52
C TYR A 197 -3.89 10.29 5.52
N PHE A 198 -4.64 11.31 5.96
CA PHE A 198 -5.31 12.22 5.04
C PHE A 198 -4.33 13.09 4.26
N GLY A 199 -4.73 13.44 3.04
CA GLY A 199 -3.98 14.27 2.10
C GLY A 199 -3.44 13.47 0.93
N PHE A 200 -3.36 14.11 -0.24
CA PHE A 200 -3.08 13.43 -1.50
C PHE A 200 -1.72 12.72 -1.47
N PHE A 201 -0.66 13.41 -1.04
CA PHE A 201 0.68 12.85 -0.91
C PHE A 201 0.73 11.68 0.05
N ASN A 202 0.09 11.81 1.23
CA ASN A 202 0.08 10.75 2.22
C ASN A 202 -0.61 9.49 1.67
N GLN A 203 -1.75 9.65 0.98
CA GLN A 203 -2.46 8.53 0.37
C GLN A 203 -1.63 7.85 -0.72
N VAL A 204 -1.07 8.62 -1.66
CA VAL A 204 -0.25 8.07 -2.76
C VAL A 204 1.02 7.39 -2.22
N TYR A 205 1.73 8.01 -1.29
CA TYR A 205 2.94 7.45 -0.67
C TYR A 205 2.64 6.16 0.09
N ASN A 206 1.61 6.16 0.95
CA ASN A 206 1.31 4.99 1.78
C ASN A 206 0.73 3.83 0.97
N ALA A 207 -0.04 4.10 -0.10
CA ALA A 207 -0.46 3.04 -1.03
C ALA A 207 0.74 2.38 -1.74
N ALA A 208 1.67 3.20 -2.25
CA ALA A 208 2.88 2.68 -2.89
C ALA A 208 3.75 1.90 -1.89
N TRP A 209 3.93 2.42 -0.67
CA TRP A 209 4.61 1.71 0.41
C TRP A 209 3.91 0.38 0.75
N GLN A 210 2.58 0.37 0.80
CA GLN A 210 1.81 -0.83 1.12
C GLN A 210 1.99 -1.94 0.09
N PHE A 211 2.06 -1.60 -1.20
CA PHE A 211 2.41 -2.58 -2.24
C PHE A 211 3.80 -3.16 -2.01
N ARG A 212 4.79 -2.33 -1.65
CA ARG A 212 6.13 -2.85 -1.29
C ARG A 212 6.09 -3.74 -0.05
N GLN A 213 5.28 -3.39 0.95
CA GLN A 213 5.08 -4.21 2.12
C GLN A 213 4.46 -5.59 1.79
N TYR A 214 3.56 -5.67 0.81
CA TYR A 214 3.02 -6.93 0.32
C TYR A 214 4.07 -7.75 -0.44
N THR A 215 4.91 -7.08 -1.24
CA THR A 215 6.03 -7.72 -1.96
C THR A 215 7.09 -8.28 -1.01
N GLN A 216 7.44 -7.55 0.05
CA GLN A 216 8.53 -7.93 0.97
C GLN A 216 8.07 -8.89 2.06
N GLU A 217 6.79 -8.85 2.44
CA GLU A 217 6.18 -9.82 3.36
C GLU A 217 5.01 -10.54 2.64
N PRO A 218 5.33 -11.51 1.76
CA PRO A 218 4.34 -12.14 0.88
C PRO A 218 3.50 -13.23 1.55
N ASP A 219 3.86 -13.69 2.76
CA ASP A 219 3.06 -14.64 3.53
C ASP A 219 1.79 -13.96 4.07
N ARG A 220 0.74 -13.98 3.24
CA ARG A 220 -0.53 -13.25 3.43
C ARG A 220 -1.70 -14.07 2.91
N ALA A 221 -2.91 -13.51 3.04
CA ALA A 221 -4.14 -14.12 2.57
C ALA A 221 -4.09 -14.47 1.07
N PHE A 222 -3.54 -13.57 0.25
CA PHE A 222 -3.33 -13.80 -1.17
C PHE A 222 -1.83 -13.81 -1.47
N GLN A 223 -1.36 -14.89 -2.09
CA GLN A 223 0.03 -15.12 -2.45
C GLN A 223 0.09 -15.95 -3.75
N ILE A 224 1.25 -16.00 -4.39
CA ILE A 224 1.45 -16.81 -5.61
C ILE A 224 1.08 -18.27 -5.32
N GLY A 225 0.27 -18.86 -6.19
CA GLY A 225 -0.25 -20.21 -6.02
C GLY A 225 -1.77 -20.32 -6.17
N ARG A 226 -2.31 -21.48 -5.77
CA ARG A 226 -3.74 -21.78 -5.86
C ARG A 226 -4.46 -21.32 -4.61
N ILE A 227 -5.31 -20.31 -4.74
CA ILE A 227 -6.06 -19.71 -3.63
C ILE A 227 -7.53 -19.58 -4.04
N ASP A 228 -8.44 -19.82 -3.09
CA ASP A 228 -9.86 -19.55 -3.31
C ASP A 228 -10.10 -18.05 -3.12
N VAL A 229 -10.60 -17.38 -4.16
CA VAL A 229 -10.90 -15.94 -4.15
C VAL A 229 -12.40 -15.76 -4.21
N GLY A 230 -12.95 -15.04 -3.22
CA GLY A 230 -14.37 -14.74 -3.13
C GLY A 230 -14.84 -13.77 -4.22
N TYR A 231 -16.11 -13.87 -4.58
CA TYR A 231 -16.75 -12.93 -5.50
C TYR A 231 -17.25 -11.66 -4.81
N HIS A 232 -17.42 -11.69 -3.49
CA HIS A 232 -17.96 -10.59 -2.70
C HIS A 232 -17.58 -10.79 -1.21
N PRO A 233 -17.60 -9.73 -0.36
CA PRO A 233 -17.47 -9.89 1.10
C PRO A 233 -18.50 -10.83 1.73
N ASP A 234 -19.66 -10.98 1.11
CA ASP A 234 -20.66 -11.96 1.48
C ASP A 234 -20.25 -13.34 0.99
N ALA A 235 -20.00 -14.26 1.92
CA ALA A 235 -19.59 -15.63 1.61
C ALA A 235 -20.66 -16.42 0.85
N ASP A 236 -21.94 -16.04 0.96
CA ASP A 236 -23.04 -16.69 0.24
C ASP A 236 -22.96 -16.45 -1.28
N CYS A 237 -22.24 -15.41 -1.71
CA CYS A 237 -21.92 -15.17 -3.12
C CYS A 237 -20.93 -16.18 -3.70
N GLY A 238 -20.21 -16.92 -2.83
CA GLY A 238 -19.28 -17.96 -3.24
C GLY A 238 -17.89 -17.46 -3.66
N SER A 239 -17.12 -18.38 -4.22
CA SER A 239 -15.72 -18.20 -4.60
C SER A 239 -15.34 -19.18 -5.70
N SER A 240 -14.22 -18.92 -6.39
CA SER A 240 -13.54 -19.94 -7.20
C SER A 240 -12.04 -19.97 -6.96
N ARG A 241 -11.42 -21.05 -7.38
CA ARG A 241 -9.98 -21.25 -7.24
C ARG A 241 -9.22 -20.53 -8.34
N VAL A 242 -8.40 -19.57 -7.95
CA VAL A 242 -7.53 -18.79 -8.83
C VAL A 242 -6.10 -19.29 -8.70
N GLN A 243 -5.41 -19.40 -9.83
CA GLN A 243 -3.96 -19.63 -9.87
C GLN A 243 -3.28 -18.25 -9.98
N ILE A 244 -2.89 -17.67 -8.85
CA ILE A 244 -2.17 -16.39 -8.85
C ILE A 244 -0.75 -16.65 -9.35
N GLU A 245 -0.39 -16.02 -10.47
CA GLU A 245 0.85 -16.31 -11.20
C GLU A 245 2.04 -15.49 -10.73
N ASN A 246 1.82 -14.24 -10.32
CA ASN A 246 2.89 -13.31 -9.99
C ASN A 246 2.62 -12.46 -8.73
N GLN A 247 3.63 -11.71 -8.31
CA GLN A 247 3.56 -10.93 -7.07
C GLN A 247 2.67 -9.69 -7.22
N ALA A 248 2.65 -9.05 -8.39
CA ALA A 248 1.78 -7.91 -8.67
C ALA A 248 0.29 -8.26 -8.52
N THR A 249 -0.13 -9.40 -9.06
CA THR A 249 -1.51 -9.90 -8.93
C THR A 249 -1.83 -10.24 -7.47
N ALA A 250 -0.91 -10.89 -6.75
CA ALA A 250 -1.07 -11.12 -5.31
C ALA A 250 -1.24 -9.81 -4.52
N ASN A 251 -0.45 -8.78 -4.86
CA ASN A 251 -0.53 -7.47 -4.24
C ASN A 251 -1.87 -6.78 -4.47
N LEU A 252 -2.43 -6.87 -5.69
CA LEU A 252 -3.74 -6.31 -6.01
C LEU A 252 -4.86 -7.00 -5.22
N TYR A 253 -4.82 -8.32 -5.05
CA TYR A 253 -5.79 -9.01 -4.19
C TYR A 253 -5.64 -8.65 -2.71
N ASN A 254 -4.41 -8.51 -2.21
CA ASN A 254 -4.21 -8.03 -0.83
C ASN A 254 -4.69 -6.58 -0.63
N TYR A 255 -4.78 -5.79 -1.71
CA TYR A 255 -5.34 -4.43 -1.68
C TYR A 255 -6.86 -4.42 -1.85
N THR A 256 -7.40 -5.25 -2.73
CA THR A 256 -8.83 -5.34 -3.05
C THR A 256 -9.24 -6.82 -3.13
N PRO A 257 -9.76 -7.42 -2.04
CA PRO A 257 -9.75 -8.87 -1.84
C PRO A 257 -10.92 -9.62 -2.48
N TYR A 258 -11.26 -9.34 -3.75
CA TYR A 258 -12.31 -10.04 -4.50
C TYR A 258 -12.03 -10.11 -6.01
N GLN A 259 -12.60 -11.11 -6.67
CA GLN A 259 -12.64 -11.22 -8.13
C GLN A 259 -14.08 -11.03 -8.64
N PRO A 260 -14.30 -10.58 -9.89
CA PRO A 260 -15.64 -10.55 -10.46
C PRO A 260 -16.23 -11.96 -10.60
N SER A 261 -17.54 -12.09 -10.41
CA SER A 261 -18.26 -13.33 -10.74
C SER A 261 -18.40 -13.48 -12.26
N PRO A 262 -18.69 -14.69 -12.78
CA PRO A 262 -19.00 -14.87 -14.20
C PRO A 262 -20.11 -13.94 -14.70
N GLU A 263 -21.16 -13.75 -13.90
CA GLU A 263 -22.26 -12.82 -14.22
C GLU A 263 -21.77 -11.38 -14.29
N THR A 264 -20.85 -10.99 -13.39
CA THR A 264 -20.23 -9.65 -13.40
C THR A 264 -19.42 -9.41 -14.67
N ILE A 265 -18.67 -10.42 -15.12
CA ILE A 265 -17.93 -10.38 -16.39
C ILE A 265 -18.87 -10.23 -17.58
N GLU A 266 -20.02 -10.90 -17.56
CA GLU A 266 -21.08 -10.76 -18.58
C GLU A 266 -21.82 -9.40 -18.51
N GLY A 267 -21.50 -8.56 -17.53
CA GLY A 267 -22.06 -7.22 -17.36
C GLY A 267 -23.31 -7.15 -16.47
N ALA A 268 -23.63 -8.23 -15.74
CA ALA A 268 -24.72 -8.21 -14.77
C ALA A 268 -24.29 -7.49 -13.48
N ASP A 269 -25.14 -6.57 -13.04
CA ASP A 269 -25.00 -5.88 -11.76
C ASP A 269 -25.94 -6.52 -10.73
N THR A 270 -25.35 -7.23 -9.76
CA THR A 270 -26.06 -8.01 -8.74
C THR A 270 -25.48 -7.70 -7.36
N ASP A 271 -26.16 -8.15 -6.30
CA ASP A 271 -25.66 -8.01 -4.92
C ASP A 271 -24.33 -8.76 -4.67
N CYS A 272 -23.92 -9.63 -5.60
CA CYS A 272 -22.67 -10.39 -5.55
C CYS A 272 -21.59 -9.85 -6.51
N SER A 273 -21.82 -8.71 -7.16
CA SER A 273 -20.87 -8.15 -8.11
C SER A 273 -19.72 -7.42 -7.41
N ALA A 274 -18.48 -7.81 -7.71
CA ALA A 274 -17.27 -7.10 -7.28
C ALA A 274 -16.47 -6.60 -8.48
N TYR A 275 -16.33 -5.29 -8.60
CA TYR A 275 -15.68 -4.64 -9.73
C TYR A 275 -14.23 -4.22 -9.47
N GLY A 276 -13.72 -4.37 -8.25
CA GLY A 276 -12.45 -3.77 -7.85
C GLY A 276 -11.27 -4.11 -8.76
N ASN A 277 -10.96 -5.40 -8.93
CA ASN A 277 -9.86 -5.84 -9.80
C ASN A 277 -10.23 -5.77 -11.29
N LEU A 278 -11.49 -5.99 -11.63
CA LEU A 278 -12.00 -5.83 -13.00
C LEU A 278 -11.86 -4.40 -13.51
N ASN A 279 -12.17 -3.40 -12.68
CA ASN A 279 -12.03 -1.98 -12.99
C ASN A 279 -10.56 -1.58 -13.07
N PHE A 280 -9.70 -2.11 -12.18
CA PHE A 280 -8.26 -1.87 -12.28
C PHE A 280 -7.73 -2.33 -13.65
N TRP A 281 -8.01 -3.59 -14.00
CA TRP A 281 -7.62 -4.16 -15.30
C TRP A 281 -8.22 -3.35 -16.45
N SER A 282 -9.52 -3.08 -16.42
CA SER A 282 -10.22 -2.32 -17.46
C SER A 282 -9.63 -0.91 -17.68
N PHE A 283 -9.34 -0.18 -16.60
CA PHE A 283 -8.74 1.15 -16.70
C PHE A 283 -7.30 1.08 -17.23
N TYR A 284 -6.50 0.15 -16.73
CA TYR A 284 -5.13 -0.01 -17.19
C TYR A 284 -5.11 -0.33 -18.69
N SER A 285 -5.91 -1.32 -19.11
CA SER A 285 -6.00 -1.74 -20.50
C SER A 285 -6.46 -0.60 -21.41
N GLN A 286 -7.49 0.15 -21.01
CA GLN A 286 -7.99 1.30 -21.79
C GLN A 286 -6.98 2.43 -21.94
N TRP A 287 -6.07 2.61 -20.98
CA TRP A 287 -5.20 3.78 -20.93
C TRP A 287 -3.79 3.50 -21.40
N PHE A 288 -3.31 2.28 -21.20
CA PHE A 288 -1.90 1.92 -21.34
C PHE A 288 -1.68 0.65 -22.18
N GLY A 289 -2.75 -0.04 -22.60
CA GLY A 289 -2.69 -1.27 -23.40
C GLY A 289 -2.53 -2.53 -22.56
N GLU A 290 -1.94 -3.57 -23.15
CA GLU A 290 -1.78 -4.91 -22.56
C GLU A 290 -1.26 -4.88 -21.11
N THR A 291 -1.94 -5.59 -20.23
CA THR A 291 -1.60 -5.67 -18.80
C THR A 291 -0.50 -6.69 -18.51
N ASP A 292 -0.34 -7.69 -19.36
CA ASP A 292 0.54 -8.84 -19.21
C ASP A 292 1.88 -8.71 -19.96
N THR A 293 2.19 -7.52 -20.50
CA THR A 293 3.44 -7.28 -21.23
C THR A 293 4.67 -7.61 -20.38
N GLU A 294 5.54 -8.45 -20.93
CA GLU A 294 6.92 -8.65 -20.47
C GLU A 294 7.88 -7.94 -21.43
N ARG A 295 8.83 -7.16 -20.90
CA ARG A 295 9.73 -6.35 -21.75
C ARG A 295 10.73 -7.20 -22.53
N TYR A 296 11.18 -8.28 -21.91
CA TYR A 296 12.17 -9.20 -22.46
C TYR A 296 11.63 -10.63 -22.39
N PRO A 297 11.97 -11.49 -23.35
CA PRO A 297 11.67 -12.92 -23.27
C PRO A 297 12.21 -13.58 -21.99
N ASP A 298 11.53 -14.60 -21.48
CA ASP A 298 11.86 -15.33 -20.24
C ASP A 298 13.27 -15.93 -20.16
N PHE A 299 13.97 -16.06 -21.29
CA PHE A 299 15.35 -16.54 -21.30
C PHE A 299 16.37 -15.45 -20.91
N PHE A 300 15.97 -14.17 -20.87
CA PHE A 300 16.78 -13.09 -20.33
C PHE A 300 16.67 -13.01 -18.81
N GLU A 301 17.59 -12.28 -18.17
CA GLU A 301 17.68 -12.22 -16.71
C GLU A 301 16.37 -11.68 -16.07
N PRO A 302 15.79 -12.33 -15.03
CA PRO A 302 14.54 -11.91 -14.38
C PRO A 302 14.54 -10.47 -13.88
N CYS A 303 15.72 -9.94 -13.62
CA CYS A 303 16.00 -8.55 -13.29
C CYS A 303 15.43 -7.55 -14.31
N LEU A 304 15.42 -7.90 -15.60
CA LEU A 304 14.97 -7.00 -16.67
C LEU A 304 13.44 -6.90 -16.77
N ASN A 305 12.73 -7.91 -16.27
CA ASN A 305 11.27 -7.97 -16.21
C ASN A 305 10.74 -7.70 -14.79
N LEU A 306 11.61 -7.32 -13.84
CA LEU A 306 11.24 -6.98 -12.47
C LEU A 306 10.47 -8.10 -11.73
N VAL A 307 10.78 -9.36 -12.03
CA VAL A 307 10.09 -10.54 -11.46
C VAL A 307 10.12 -10.49 -9.93
N GLY A 308 8.94 -10.62 -9.31
CA GLY A 308 8.74 -10.55 -7.87
C GLY A 308 8.94 -9.16 -7.27
N GLY A 309 9.03 -8.11 -8.09
CA GLY A 309 9.22 -6.72 -7.67
C GLY A 309 10.55 -6.45 -6.97
N GLN A 310 11.55 -7.32 -7.16
CA GLN A 310 12.84 -7.19 -6.48
C GLN A 310 13.82 -6.34 -7.29
N PRO A 311 14.58 -5.43 -6.66
CA PRO A 311 15.65 -4.73 -7.34
C PRO A 311 16.72 -5.75 -7.79
N CYS A 312 17.32 -5.49 -8.95
CA CYS A 312 18.37 -6.34 -9.50
C CYS A 312 19.50 -6.49 -8.47
N ARG A 313 19.75 -7.73 -8.01
CA ARG A 313 20.84 -7.97 -7.06
C ARG A 313 22.18 -7.91 -7.82
N PRO A 314 23.15 -7.08 -7.38
CA PRO A 314 24.48 -7.07 -8.00
C PRO A 314 25.12 -8.46 -7.91
N GLY A 315 25.36 -9.13 -9.05
CA GLY A 315 26.05 -10.42 -9.13
C GLY A 315 25.33 -11.53 -9.89
N THR A 316 24.10 -11.32 -10.35
CA THR A 316 23.36 -12.31 -11.18
C THR A 316 23.58 -12.18 -12.69
N LEU A 317 24.37 -11.19 -13.12
CA LEU A 317 24.68 -10.95 -14.54
C LEU A 317 25.47 -12.07 -15.25
N PHE A 318 26.00 -13.05 -14.51
CA PHE A 318 26.64 -14.25 -15.05
C PHE A 318 26.55 -15.40 -14.03
N GLY A 319 25.40 -16.05 -13.94
CA GLY A 319 25.18 -17.26 -13.13
C GLY A 319 24.68 -18.41 -13.98
#